data_AF-A0A2V5UQU3-F1
#
_entry.id   AF-A0A2V5UQU3-F1
#
_cell.length_a   1.000
_cell.length_b   1.000
_cell.length_c   1.000
_cell.angle_alpha   90.00
_cell.angle_beta   90.00
_cell.angle_gamma   90.00
#
_symmetry.space_group_name_H-M   'P 1'
#
loop_
_entity.id
_entity.type
_entity.pdbx_description
1 polymer ?
#
loop_
_entity_poly.entity_id
_entity_poly.type
_entity_poly.pdbx_seq_one_letter_code
_entity_poly.pdbx_strand_id
1 'polypeptide(L)'
;TFINEELQRRGYKLFLMPSVIVHHNKTYALRNSIVESYHHGRLFAALRTSTAPLTERLYRIATSLFLPLLLPIRVVLRTIRKNRVKELITAVPYLLLLMSAWSYGEFCGYLCREGASAKKWK
;
A
#
# COMPACT_ATOMS: atom_id res chain seq x y z
N THR A 1 5.29 6.26 -5.52
CA THR A 1 5.31 7.71 -5.85
C THR A 1 6.70 8.30 -5.74
N PHE A 2 7.54 7.88 -4.79
CA PHE A 2 8.92 8.37 -4.62
C PHE A 2 9.78 8.39 -5.89
N ILE A 3 9.78 7.32 -6.70
CA ILE A 3 10.54 7.28 -7.96
C ILE A 3 9.99 8.29 -8.96
N ASN A 4 8.66 8.38 -9.08
CA ASN A 4 8.02 9.33 -10.00
C ASN A 4 8.31 10.79 -9.59
N GLU A 5 8.26 11.08 -8.28
CA GLU A 5 8.62 12.39 -7.73
C GLU A 5 10.09 12.74 -8.01
N GLU A 6 11.00 11.78 -7.82
CA GLU A 6 12.43 11.97 -8.09
C GLU A 6 12.70 12.19 -9.59
N LEU A 7 12.03 11.46 -10.48
CA LEU A 7 12.10 11.69 -11.91
C LEU A 7 11.61 13.09 -12.29
N GLN A 8 10.50 13.55 -11.71
CA GLN A 8 10.01 14.91 -11.93
C GLN A 8 11.00 15.96 -11.40
N ARG A 9 11.60 15.76 -10.22
CA ARG A 9 12.64 16.64 -9.68
C ARG A 9 13.85 16.75 -10.59
N ARG A 10 14.21 15.66 -11.27
CA ARG A 10 15.29 15.64 -12.28
C ARG A 10 14.89 16.23 -13.63
N GLY A 11 13.68 16.76 -13.77
CA GLY A 11 13.20 17.43 -14.99
C GLY A 11 12.54 16.52 -16.01
N TYR A 12 12.31 15.24 -15.70
CA TYR A 12 11.62 14.32 -16.60
C TYR A 12 10.10 14.57 -16.59
N LYS A 13 9.48 14.51 -17.79
CA LYS A 13 8.02 14.55 -17.94
C LYS A 13 7.45 13.13 -17.90
N LEU A 14 6.48 12.91 -17.02
CA LEU A 14 5.75 11.63 -16.94
C LEU A 14 4.52 11.70 -17.84
N PHE A 15 4.36 10.69 -18.70
CA PHE A 15 3.19 10.55 -19.56
C PHE A 15 2.35 9.36 -19.09
N LEU A 16 1.03 9.56 -18.99
CA LEU A 16 0.07 8.49 -18.79
C LEU A 16 -0.57 8.20 -20.15
N MET A 17 -0.39 6.99 -20.68
CA MET A 17 -0.95 6.58 -21.96
C MET A 17 -2.05 5.52 -21.74
N PRO A 18 -3.34 5.90 -21.75
CA PRO A 18 -4.44 4.98 -21.42
C PRO A 18 -4.59 3.81 -22.40
N SER A 19 -4.04 3.92 -23.61
CA SER A 19 -4.11 2.89 -24.66
C SER A 19 -3.06 1.79 -24.53
N VAL A 20 -2.09 1.92 -23.62
CA VAL A 20 -1.05 0.89 -23.44
C VAL A 20 -1.67 -0.36 -22.82
N ILE A 21 -1.54 -1.49 -23.51
CA ILE A 21 -1.97 -2.80 -23.02
C ILE A 21 -0.86 -3.36 -22.14
N VAL A 22 -1.18 -3.63 -20.88
CA VAL A 22 -0.25 -4.23 -19.91
C VAL A 22 -0.75 -5.61 -19.53
N HIS A 23 0.05 -6.64 -19.80
CA HIS A 23 -0.22 -8.00 -19.37
C HIS A 23 0.37 -8.24 -17.98
N HIS A 24 -0.48 -8.62 -17.02
CA HIS A 24 -0.03 -8.96 -15.69
C HIS A 24 0.30 -10.45 -15.60
N ASN A 25 1.59 -10.80 -15.48
CA ASN A 25 2.06 -12.19 -15.48
C ASN A 25 2.51 -12.68 -14.09
N LYS A 26 2.06 -12.05 -12.99
CA LYS A 26 2.43 -12.49 -11.63
C LYS A 26 1.38 -13.46 -11.10
N THR A 27 1.83 -14.60 -10.61
CA THR A 27 1.00 -15.54 -9.86
C THR A 27 1.07 -15.22 -8.38
N TYR A 28 -0.08 -15.24 -7.71
CA TYR A 28 -0.18 -14.87 -6.30
C TYR A 28 -0.63 -16.07 -5.48
N ALA A 29 0.23 -16.51 -4.55
CA ALA A 29 -0.21 -17.34 -3.44
C ALA A 29 -0.65 -16.43 -2.29
N LEU A 30 -1.81 -16.70 -1.67
CA LEU A 30 -2.38 -15.86 -0.62
C LEU A 30 -1.37 -15.52 0.49
N ARG A 31 -0.63 -16.53 0.97
CA ARG A 31 0.41 -16.37 1.98
C ARG A 31 1.50 -15.40 1.54
N ASN A 32 1.96 -15.52 0.30
CA ASN A 32 3.00 -14.66 -0.24
C ASN A 32 2.47 -13.23 -0.38
N SER A 33 1.24 -13.06 -0.83
CA SER A 33 0.59 -11.74 -0.92
C SER A 33 0.48 -11.06 0.44
N ILE A 34 0.14 -11.79 1.51
CA ILE A 34 0.08 -11.23 2.88
C ILE A 34 1.46 -10.74 3.33
N VAL A 35 2.49 -11.56 3.13
CA VAL A 35 3.88 -11.23 3.49
C VAL A 35 4.39 -10.04 2.67
N GLU A 36 4.12 -10.03 1.37
CA GLU A 36 4.44 -8.91 0.47
C GLU A 36 3.72 -7.63 0.92
N SER A 37 2.42 -7.68 1.22
CA SER A 37 1.65 -6.54 1.71
C SER A 37 2.23 -5.97 3.00
N TYR A 38 2.61 -6.82 3.97
CA TYR A 38 3.25 -6.39 5.21
C TYR A 38 4.58 -5.68 4.96
N HIS A 39 5.50 -6.32 4.21
CA HIS A 39 6.82 -5.74 3.95
C HIS A 39 6.74 -4.46 3.11
N HIS A 40 5.79 -4.40 2.17
CA HIS A 40 5.53 -3.22 1.37
C HIS A 40 5.00 -2.06 2.23
N GLY A 41 4.05 -2.33 3.12
CA GLY A 41 3.54 -1.32 4.07
C GLY A 41 4.64 -0.77 4.97
N ARG A 42 5.49 -1.65 5.50
CA ARG A 42 6.62 -1.26 6.35
C ARG A 42 7.65 -0.42 5.62
N LEU A 43 8.03 -0.81 4.42
CA LEU A 43 8.99 -0.06 3.61
C LEU A 43 8.40 1.30 3.21
N PHE A 44 7.14 1.34 2.80
CA PHE A 44 6.45 2.57 2.43
C PHE A 44 6.40 3.57 3.59
N ALA A 45 6.00 3.15 4.79
CA ALA A 45 6.01 3.97 5.99
C ALA A 45 7.40 4.52 6.29
N ALA A 46 8.41 3.64 6.29
CA ALA A 46 9.78 4.02 6.61
C ALA A 46 10.34 5.06 5.63
N LEU A 47 10.11 4.89 4.32
CA LEU A 47 10.50 5.86 3.31
C LEU A 47 9.77 7.19 3.50
N ARG A 48 8.46 7.13 3.80
CA ARG A 48 7.61 8.32 3.97
C ARG A 48 7.98 9.16 5.20
N THR A 49 8.41 8.52 6.30
CA THR A 49 8.86 9.22 7.51
C THR A 49 10.37 9.34 7.63
N SER A 50 11.12 9.03 6.57
CA SER A 50 12.60 9.09 6.60
C SER A 50 13.11 10.50 6.91
N THR A 51 12.39 11.53 6.46
CA THR A 51 12.70 12.96 6.66
C THR A 51 11.66 13.69 7.51
N ALA A 52 10.70 12.99 8.11
CA ALA A 52 9.58 13.61 8.83
C ALA A 52 9.93 13.89 10.31
N PRO A 53 9.44 14.99 10.90
CA PRO A 53 9.60 15.27 12.32
C PRO A 53 8.84 14.26 13.20
N LEU A 54 9.27 14.12 14.46
CA LEU A 54 8.71 13.14 15.41
C LEU A 54 7.20 13.32 15.63
N THR A 55 6.71 14.56 15.60
CA THR A 55 5.28 14.90 15.73
C THR A 55 4.45 14.36 14.58
N GLU A 56 4.92 14.53 13.34
CA GLU A 56 4.28 13.96 12.16
C GLU A 56 4.27 12.43 12.22
N ARG A 57 5.36 11.84 12.70
CA ARG A 57 5.48 10.39 12.89
C ARG A 57 4.44 9.85 13.89
N LEU A 58 4.25 10.52 15.02
CA LEU A 58 3.22 10.14 16.01
C LEU A 58 1.80 10.29 15.46
N TYR A 59 1.51 11.38 14.73
CA TYR A 59 0.24 11.56 14.05
C TYR A 59 -0.03 10.43 13.06
N ARG A 60 0.98 10.07 12.26
CA ARG A 60 0.88 8.96 11.29
C ARG A 60 0.65 7.62 11.97
N ILE A 61 1.32 7.34 13.09
CA ILE A 61 1.08 6.14 13.91
C ILE A 61 -0.39 6.09 14.35
N ALA A 62 -0.92 7.19 14.92
CA ALA A 62 -2.30 7.26 15.35
C ALA A 62 -3.28 7.02 14.18
N THR A 63 -3.04 7.65 13.03
CA THR A 63 -3.89 7.46 11.84
C THR A 63 -3.76 6.05 11.23
N SER A 64 -2.59 5.41 11.32
CA SER A 64 -2.35 4.06 10.77
C SER A 64 -3.19 2.98 11.44
N LEU A 65 -3.62 3.21 12.68
CA LEU A 65 -4.55 2.33 13.38
C LEU A 65 -5.96 2.34 12.76
N PHE A 66 -6.35 3.45 12.11
CA PHE A 66 -7.64 3.59 11.43
C PHE A 66 -7.60 3.22 9.94
N LEU A 67 -6.40 3.21 9.34
CA LEU A 67 -6.18 2.78 7.95
C LEU A 67 -6.74 1.39 7.58
N PRO A 68 -6.66 0.34 8.44
CA PRO A 68 -7.19 -0.99 8.07
C PRO A 68 -8.70 -1.00 7.91
N LEU A 69 -9.42 0.02 8.40
CA LEU A 69 -10.86 0.17 8.19
C LEU A 69 -11.16 1.14 7.03
N LEU A 70 -10.47 2.27 6.97
CA LEU A 70 -10.72 3.31 5.96
C LEU A 70 -10.45 2.84 4.53
N LEU A 71 -9.39 2.06 4.32
CA LEU A 71 -9.02 1.60 2.98
C LEU A 71 -9.99 0.56 2.40
N PRO A 72 -10.37 -0.51 3.12
CA PRO A 72 -11.40 -1.43 2.65
C PRO A 72 -12.72 -0.74 2.36
N ILE A 73 -13.17 0.18 3.22
CA ILE A 73 -14.40 0.96 3.00
C ILE A 73 -14.31 1.73 1.68
N ARG A 74 -13.18 2.41 1.43
CA ARG A 74 -12.97 3.16 0.18
C ARG A 74 -13.00 2.26 -1.05
N VAL A 75 -12.45 1.05 -0.97
CA VAL A 75 -12.49 0.06 -2.06
C VAL A 75 -13.92 -0.43 -2.27
N VAL A 76 -14.61 -0.83 -1.21
CA VAL A 76 -16.02 -1.28 -1.23
C VAL A 76 -16.91 -0.24 -1.89
N LEU A 77 -16.86 1.02 -1.45
CA LEU A 77 -17.69 2.11 -2.00
C LEU A 77 -17.40 2.36 -3.49
N ARG A 78 -16.15 2.25 -3.92
CA ARG A 78 -15.78 2.39 -5.35
C ARG A 78 -16.28 1.21 -6.18
N THR A 79 -16.25 0.00 -5.64
CA THR A 79 -16.70 -1.21 -6.33
C THR A 79 -18.22 -1.27 -6.43
N ILE A 80 -18.94 -0.82 -5.41
CA ILE A 80 -20.41 -0.68 -5.43
C ILE A 80 -20.83 0.28 -6.55
N ARG A 81 -20.15 1.42 -6.69
CA ARG A 81 -20.39 2.37 -7.81
C ARG A 81 -20.16 1.77 -9.20
N LYS A 82 -19.44 0.65 -9.30
CA LYS A 82 -19.18 -0.08 -10.55
C LYS A 82 -20.12 -1.28 -10.76
N ASN A 83 -21.13 -1.47 -9.89
CA ASN A 83 -22.09 -2.59 -9.94
C ASN A 83 -21.45 -3.99 -9.93
N ARG A 84 -20.30 -4.16 -9.25
CA ARG A 84 -19.56 -5.44 -9.12
C ARG A 84 -19.69 -6.03 -7.71
N VAL A 85 -20.92 -6.07 -7.18
CA VAL A 85 -21.19 -6.40 -5.78
C VAL A 85 -21.02 -7.89 -5.50
N LYS A 86 -21.31 -8.77 -6.48
CA LYS A 86 -21.15 -10.23 -6.31
C LYS A 86 -19.68 -10.61 -6.13
N GLU A 87 -18.82 -10.08 -7.00
CA GLU A 87 -17.38 -10.28 -6.93
C GLU A 87 -16.78 -9.64 -5.67
N LEU A 88 -17.37 -8.53 -5.22
CA LEU A 88 -16.96 -7.86 -3.99
C LEU A 88 -17.14 -8.76 -2.77
N ILE A 89 -18.29 -9.43 -2.61
CA ILE A 89 -18.57 -10.28 -1.43
C ILE A 89 -17.50 -11.35 -1.26
N THR A 90 -17.11 -12.02 -2.35
CA THR A 90 -16.04 -13.02 -2.33
C THR A 90 -14.67 -12.40 -2.05
N ALA A 91 -14.43 -11.16 -2.50
CA ALA A 91 -13.17 -10.46 -2.33
C ALA A 91 -13.01 -9.77 -0.96
N VAL A 92 -14.09 -9.43 -0.27
CA VAL A 92 -14.06 -8.74 1.04
C VAL A 92 -13.13 -9.41 2.06
N PRO A 93 -13.22 -10.74 2.34
CA PRO A 93 -12.34 -11.35 3.34
C PRO A 93 -10.86 -11.23 2.97
N TYR A 94 -10.52 -11.40 1.69
CA TYR A 94 -9.15 -11.23 1.20
C TYR A 94 -8.69 -9.77 1.28
N LEU A 95 -9.57 -8.82 0.95
CA LEU A 95 -9.29 -7.38 1.07
C LEU A 95 -9.01 -6.99 2.52
N LEU A 96 -9.83 -7.44 3.47
CA LEU A 96 -9.61 -7.16 4.89
C LEU A 96 -8.29 -7.74 5.37
N LEU A 97 -7.96 -8.98 4.97
CA LEU A 97 -6.72 -9.65 5.37
C LEU A 97 -5.48 -8.92 4.83
N LEU A 98 -5.46 -8.61 3.53
CA LEU A 98 -4.33 -7.94 2.88
C LEU A 98 -4.16 -6.50 3.38
N MET A 99 -5.26 -5.76 3.56
CA MET A 99 -5.22 -4.38 4.07
C MET A 99 -4.81 -4.33 5.55
N SER A 100 -5.21 -5.32 6.36
CA SER A 100 -4.76 -5.44 7.74
C SER A 100 -3.26 -5.74 7.80
N ALA A 101 -2.77 -6.68 6.98
CA ALA A 101 -1.34 -6.98 6.89
C ALA A 101 -0.52 -5.76 6.46
N TRP A 102 -1.00 -5.01 5.48
CA TRP A 102 -0.37 -3.77 5.02
C TRP A 102 -0.36 -2.69 6.11
N SER A 103 -1.50 -2.45 6.78
CA SER A 103 -1.62 -1.44 7.84
C SER A 103 -0.74 -1.78 9.06
N TYR A 104 -0.66 -3.07 9.42
CA TYR A 104 0.26 -3.55 10.45
C TYR A 104 1.72 -3.33 10.05
N GLY A 105 2.07 -3.59 8.78
CA GLY A 105 3.37 -3.25 8.21
C GLY A 105 3.67 -1.77 8.33
N GLU A 106 2.72 -0.91 7.95
CA GLU A 106 2.86 0.54 8.01
C GLU A 106 3.09 1.05 9.44
N PHE A 107 2.30 0.55 10.40
CA PHE A 107 2.48 0.82 11.83
C PHE A 107 3.88 0.41 12.31
N CYS A 108 4.33 -0.80 11.96
CA CYS A 108 5.69 -1.26 12.27
C CYS A 108 6.77 -0.41 11.59
N GLY A 109 6.53 0.11 10.39
CA GLY A 109 7.46 1.00 9.69
C GLY A 109 7.55 2.36 10.35
N TYR A 110 6.43 2.89 10.84
CA TYR A 110 6.45 4.11 11.64
C TYR A 110 7.11 3.90 13.00
N LEU A 111 7.00 2.75 13.66
CA LEU A 111 7.66 2.52 14.95
C LEU A 111 9.13 2.12 14.83
N CYS A 112 9.45 1.19 13.94
CA CYS A 112 10.74 0.50 13.89
C CYS A 112 11.55 0.78 12.61
N ARG A 113 11.11 1.72 11.76
CA ARG A 113 11.71 2.02 10.45
C ARG A 113 11.73 0.78 9.53
N GLU A 114 12.46 0.83 8.42
CA GLU A 114 12.40 -0.18 7.34
C GLU A 114 12.85 -1.59 7.77
N GLY A 115 13.83 -1.69 8.67
CA GLY A 115 14.46 -2.94 9.09
C GLY A 115 14.96 -3.78 7.90
N ALA A 116 14.83 -5.10 7.97
CA ALA A 116 15.21 -6.00 6.87
C ALA A 116 14.17 -6.08 5.73
N SER A 117 13.08 -5.30 5.78
CA SER A 117 12.02 -5.37 4.77
C SER A 117 12.50 -4.96 3.38
N ALA A 118 13.49 -4.05 3.31
CA ALA A 118 14.12 -3.66 2.05
C ALA A 118 14.80 -4.84 1.32
N LYS A 119 15.34 -5.84 2.06
CA LYS A 119 15.99 -7.02 1.49
C LYS A 119 15.02 -8.14 1.06
N LYS A 120 13.79 -8.12 1.57
CA LYS A 120 12.73 -9.08 1.23
C LYS A 120 11.89 -8.66 0.04
N TRP A 121 12.15 -7.47 -0.50
CA TRP A 121 11.65 -7.04 -1.79
C TRP A 121 12.58 -7.61 -2.88
N LYS A 122 12.23 -8.79 -3.39
CA LYS A 122 12.81 -9.41 -4.59
C LYS A 122 11.68 -9.84 -5.51
#